data_AF-A0A3D3EZ98-F1
#
_entry.id   AF-A0A3D3EZ98-F1
#
_cell.length_a   1.000
_cell.length_b   1.000
_cell.length_c   1.000
_cell.angle_alpha   90.00
_cell.angle_beta   90.00
_cell.angle_gamma   90.00
#
_symmetry.space_group_name_H-M   'P 1'
#
loop_
_entity.id
_entity.type
_entity.pdbx_description
1 polymer ?
#
loop_
_entity_poly.entity_id
_entity_poly.type
_entity_poly.pdbx_seq_one_letter_code
_entity_poly.pdbx_strand_id
1 'polypeptide(L)' 'MPFLPINKQDMKARGWSVCDIILISGDAYIDHPSFGVPIIARTLEAAGFRVGIIAQPDWHNDADFMA' A
#
# COMPACT_ATOMS: atom_id res chain seq x y z
N MET A 1 -3.14 -9.52 -11.34
CA MET A 1 -2.78 -8.08 -11.35
C MET A 1 -1.48 -7.91 -10.57
N PRO A 2 -0.63 -6.92 -10.88
CA PRO A 2 0.55 -6.66 -10.06
C PRO A 2 0.17 -6.21 -8.65
N PHE A 3 0.97 -6.57 -7.64
CA PHE A 3 0.82 -6.10 -6.26
C PHE A 3 0.82 -4.58 -6.19
N LEU A 4 0.07 -4.02 -5.23
CA LEU A 4 0.11 -2.59 -4.93
C LEU A 4 1.49 -2.19 -4.39
N PRO A 5 1.94 -0.94 -4.62
CA PRO A 5 3.23 -0.49 -4.16
C PRO A 5 3.30 -0.50 -2.63
N ILE A 6 4.38 -1.07 -2.10
CA ILE A 6 4.68 -1.09 -0.66
C ILE A 6 5.92 -0.26 -0.31
N ASN A 7 6.62 0.25 -1.31
CA ASN A 7 7.81 1.08 -1.15
C ASN A 7 7.99 2.06 -2.32
N LYS A 8 8.97 2.97 -2.19
CA LYS A 8 9.30 3.97 -3.22
C LYS A 8 9.79 3.37 -4.54
N GLN A 9 10.38 2.17 -4.55
CA GLN A 9 10.85 1.53 -5.79
C GLN A 9 9.67 1.03 -6.63
N ASP A 10 8.65 0.45 -5.98
CA ASP A 10 7.40 0.05 -6.64
C ASP A 10 6.68 1.25 -7.24
N MET A 11 6.64 2.37 -6.51
CA MET A 11 6.08 3.63 -7.02
C MET A 11 6.84 4.12 -8.25
N LYS A 12 8.18 4.12 -8.22
CA LYS A 12 9.02 4.50 -9.37
C LYS A 12 8.78 3.59 -10.58
N ALA A 13 8.62 2.27 -10.37
CA ALA A 13 8.30 1.33 -11.44
C ALA A 13 6.95 1.63 -12.12
N ARG A 14 6.02 2.25 -11.40
CA ARG A 14 4.72 2.74 -11.90
C ARG A 14 4.76 4.18 -12.43
N GLY A 15 5.90 4.87 -12.36
CA GLY A 15 6.04 6.29 -12.70
C GLY A 15 5.37 7.23 -11.69
N TRP A 16 5.12 6.79 -10.46
CA TRP A 16 4.44 7.56 -9.43
C TRP A 16 5.47 8.29 -8.54
N SER A 17 5.30 9.59 -8.38
CA SER A 17 6.06 10.39 -7.41
C SER A 17 5.40 10.43 -6.03
N VAL A 18 4.10 10.17 -5.96
CA VAL A 18 3.29 10.24 -4.73
C VAL A 18 2.08 9.30 -4.86
N CYS A 19 1.61 8.76 -3.72
CA CYS A 19 0.32 8.06 -3.62
C CYS A 19 -0.76 9.06 -3.21
N ASP A 20 -1.98 8.90 -3.72
CA ASP A 20 -3.12 9.69 -3.27
C ASP A 20 -3.61 9.20 -1.90
N ILE A 21 -3.50 7.89 -1.66
CA ILE A 21 -3.93 7.22 -0.43
C ILE A 21 -2.88 6.19 -0.03
N ILE A 22 -2.57 6.13 1.27
CA ILE A 22 -1.74 5.08 1.86
C ILE A 22 -2.57 4.37 2.92
N LEU A 23 -2.66 3.04 2.82
CA LEU A 23 -3.33 2.20 3.81
C LEU A 23 -2.28 1.58 4.74
N ILE A 24 -2.41 1.85 6.04
CA ILE A 24 -1.53 1.29 7.07
C ILE A 24 -2.29 0.16 7.78
N SER A 25 -1.69 -1.02 7.85
CA SER A 25 -2.32 -2.21 8.45
C SER A 25 -1.38 -2.90 9.43
N GLY A 26 -1.92 -3.42 10.53
CA GLY A 26 -1.19 -4.32 11.44
C GLY A 26 -1.15 -5.78 10.97
N ASP A 27 -1.84 -6.10 9.87
CA ASP A 27 -1.83 -7.42 9.23
C ASP A 27 -0.82 -7.48 8.08
N ALA A 28 -0.40 -8.68 7.69
CA ALA A 28 0.47 -8.89 6.55
C ALA A 28 -0.24 -8.49 5.24
N TYR A 29 0.50 -7.94 4.28
CA TYR A 29 -0.08 -7.69 2.96
C TYR A 29 -0.15 -8.99 2.15
N ILE A 30 -1.34 -9.61 2.16
CA ILE A 30 -1.70 -10.72 1.30
C ILE A 30 -2.79 -10.23 0.35
N ASP A 31 -2.50 -10.14 -0.94
CA ASP A 31 -3.44 -9.64 -1.96
C ASP A 31 -4.50 -10.70 -2.31
N HIS A 32 -5.42 -10.94 -1.37
CA HIS A 32 -6.46 -11.97 -1.47
C HIS A 32 -7.81 -11.43 -0.95
N PRO A 33 -8.95 -11.79 -1.59
CA PRO A 33 -10.28 -11.30 -1.20
C PRO A 33 -10.78 -11.76 0.19
N SER A 34 -10.00 -12.57 0.91
CA SER A 34 -10.30 -12.89 2.31
C SER A 34 -9.76 -11.85 3.30
N PHE A 35 -8.96 -10.90 2.81
CA PHE A 35 -8.33 -9.85 3.61
C PHE A 35 -9.01 -8.51 3.30
N GLY A 36 -9.39 -7.77 4.34
CA GLY A 36 -10.16 -6.53 4.18
C GLY A 36 -9.38 -5.38 3.52
N VAL A 37 -8.11 -5.20 3.90
CA VAL A 37 -7.26 -4.10 3.38
C VAL A 37 -7.08 -4.18 1.86
N PRO A 38 -6.73 -5.33 1.25
CA PRO A 38 -6.68 -5.48 -0.20
C PRO A 38 -7.99 -5.16 -0.90
N ILE A 39 -9.15 -5.52 -0.34
CA ILE A 39 -10.46 -5.18 -0.94
C ILE A 39 -10.59 -3.66 -1.04
N ILE A 40 -10.39 -2.96 0.08
CA ILE A 40 -10.46 -1.49 0.12
C ILE A 40 -9.46 -0.88 -0.87
N ALA A 41 -8.23 -1.37 -0.87
CA ALA A 41 -7.16 -0.86 -1.72
C ALA A 41 -7.47 -1.03 -3.22
N ARG A 42 -7.97 -2.20 -3.63
CA ARG A 42 -8.34 -2.49 -5.02
C ARG A 42 -9.59 -1.74 -5.44
N THR A 43 -10.55 -1.52 -4.55
CA THR A 43 -11.72 -0.66 -4.82
C THR A 43 -11.28 0.77 -5.10
N LEU A 44 -10.35 1.32 -4.29
CA LEU A 44 -9.80 2.65 -4.50
C LEU A 44 -8.92 2.75 -5.77
N GLU A 45 -8.09 1.74 -6.05
CA GLU A 45 -7.30 1.68 -7.30
C GLU A 45 -8.23 1.63 -8.53
N ALA A 46 -9.31 0.83 -8.48
CA ALA A 46 -10.31 0.75 -9.55
C ALA A 46 -11.08 2.08 -9.74
N ALA A 47 -11.18 2.90 -8.71
CA ALA A 47 -11.73 4.26 -8.79
C ALA A 47 -10.73 5.29 -9.33
N GLY A 48 -9.50 4.89 -9.66
CA GLY A 48 -8.48 5.73 -10.28
C GLY A 48 -7.48 6.38 -9.32
N PHE A 49 -7.50 6.04 -8.04
CA PHE A 49 -6.53 6.55 -7.06
C PHE A 49 -5.21 5.77 -7.11
N ARG A 50 -4.09 6.45 -6.87
CA ARG A 50 -2.79 5.82 -6.62
C ARG A 50 -2.74 5.38 -5.16
N VAL A 51 -2.84 4.08 -4.92
CA VAL A 51 -2.91 3.51 -3.56
C VAL A 51 -1.62 2.77 -3.24
N GLY A 52 -1.05 3.03 -2.06
CA GLY A 52 0.04 2.24 -1.48
C GLY A 52 -0.37 1.55 -0.18
N ILE A 53 0.37 0.52 0.23
CA ILE A 53 0.12 -0.21 1.48
C ILE A 53 1.40 -0.25 2.31
N ILE A 54 1.29 0.09 3.60
CA ILE A 54 2.31 -0.16 4.62
C ILE A 54 1.76 -1.24 5.55
N ALA A 55 2.32 -2.44 5.48
CA ALA A 55 1.89 -3.58 6.28
C ALA A 55 2.87 -3.82 7.42
N GLN A 56 2.32 -3.97 8.63
CA GLN A 56 3.03 -4.26 9.87
C GLN A 56 4.22 -3.33 10.14
N PRO A 57 4.08 -1.99 10.03
CA PRO A 57 5.18 -1.10 10.39
C PRO A 57 5.50 -1.26 11.88
N ASP A 58 6.77 -1.10 12.24
CA ASP A 58 7.14 -0.93 13.64
C ASP A 58 6.51 0.35 14.18
N TRP A 59 5.57 0.20 15.12
CA TRP A 59 4.84 1.32 15.71
C TRP A 59 5.58 1.98 16.87
N HIS A 60 6.75 1.45 17.27
CA HIS A 60 7.57 2.04 18.33
C HIS A 60 8.51 3.15 17.83
N ASN A 61 8.70 3.27 16.51
CA ASN A 61 9.49 4.32 15.88
C ASN A 61 8.91 4.71 14.52
N ASP A 62 9.55 5.65 13.83
CA ASP A 62 9.08 6.23 12.57
C ASP A 62 9.83 5.68 11.33
N ALA A 63 10.76 4.75 11.49
CA ALA A 63 11.67 4.33 10.42
C ALA A 63 10.92 3.81 9.18
N ASP A 64 9.88 2.99 9.39
CA ASP A 64 9.07 2.40 8.31
C ASP A 64 8.20 3.43 7.58
N PHE A 65 7.97 4.61 8.17
CA PHE A 65 7.20 5.69 7.56
C PHE A 65 8.08 6.69 6.79
N MET A 66 9.39 6.69 7.05
CA MET A 66 10.34 7.64 6.49
C MET A 66 11.17 7.06 5.32
N ALA A 67 11.21 5.73 5.19
CA ALA A 67 11.97 4.97 4.19
C ALA A 67 11.63 5.31 2.73
#